data_AF-A0A8C8T6H7-F1
#
_entry.id   AF-A0A8C8T6H7-F1
#
_cell.length_a   1.000
_cell.length_b   1.000
_cell.length_c   1.000
_cell.angle_alpha   90.00
_cell.angle_beta   90.00
_cell.angle_gamma   90.00
#
_symmetry.space_group_name_H-M   'P 1'
#
loop_
_entity.id
_entity.type
_entity.pdbx_description
1 polymer ?
#
loop_
_entity_poly.entity_id
_entity_poly.type
_entity_poly.pdbx_seq_one_letter_code
_entity_poly.pdbx_strand_id
1 'polypeptide(L)'
;AQLQRFLNKLCYFVISAESEVEEIHAMVGSDVELSCVYPHGSNFNLSDLYVYWQIENHHPKTVVTYYLPNGSTGMYADNHYKNRAHLSLKHMEKGNFSLNLQNVTPQDTQEFTCQVFRESTELGKILTKMVRLHVAANFSTPVISTSGNPTEGQGLTFTCMSTNGYPKPNLYWINRTDNSLIDEALQNNTVYLNERGLYDVVSTLRIPWLTHVNVSCCVENVVLHQNLTSISQAENSTGNIDRSTENPSKNDNQRSYAVVFSILAVVLVVLAFAWGYRSRCLHRRYEGSHETH
;
A
#
# COMPACT_ATOMS: atom_id res chain seq x y z
N ALA A 1 -17.90 8.48 47.15
CA ALA A 1 -17.37 9.57 46.29
C ALA A 1 -15.88 9.39 45.93
N GLN A 2 -14.96 9.19 46.89
CA GLN A 2 -13.53 8.98 46.58
C GLN A 2 -13.23 7.68 45.84
N LEU A 3 -13.90 6.57 46.19
CA LEU A 3 -13.73 5.28 45.51
C LEU A 3 -14.11 5.36 44.03
N GLN A 4 -15.13 6.14 43.68
CA GLN A 4 -15.60 6.30 42.31
C GLN A 4 -14.70 7.23 41.47
N ARG A 5 -14.03 8.20 42.13
CA ARG A 5 -12.96 8.99 41.50
C ARG A 5 -11.69 8.15 41.30
N PHE A 6 -11.38 7.22 42.20
CA PHE A 6 -10.32 6.25 42.02
C PHE A 6 -10.63 5.24 40.93
N LEU A 7 -11.85 4.71 40.87
CA LEU A 7 -12.31 3.80 39.81
C LEU A 7 -12.39 4.52 38.45
N ASN A 8 -12.82 5.78 38.39
CA ASN A 8 -12.76 6.55 37.14
C ASN A 8 -11.32 6.89 36.72
N LYS A 9 -10.40 7.13 37.67
CA LYS A 9 -8.97 7.25 37.36
C LYS A 9 -8.38 5.92 36.88
N LEU A 10 -8.73 4.80 37.52
CA LEU A 10 -8.33 3.46 37.08
C LEU A 10 -8.93 3.11 35.72
N CYS A 11 -10.19 3.44 35.43
CA CYS A 11 -10.77 3.29 34.09
C CYS A 11 -10.08 4.19 33.05
N TYR A 12 -9.65 5.40 33.41
CA TYR A 12 -8.83 6.23 32.52
C TYR A 12 -7.41 5.66 32.31
N PHE A 13 -6.85 4.97 33.32
CA PHE A 13 -5.54 4.31 33.22
C PHE A 13 -5.61 2.93 32.52
N VAL A 14 -6.78 2.29 32.46
CA VAL A 14 -6.98 1.00 31.77
C VAL A 14 -7.24 1.19 30.25
N ILE A 15 -7.45 2.42 29.77
CA ILE A 15 -7.58 2.75 28.33
C ILE A 15 -6.26 3.33 27.77
N SER A 16 -5.10 2.94 28.31
CA SER A 16 -3.79 3.35 27.77
C SER A 16 -2.87 2.13 27.74
N ALA A 17 -2.42 1.60 26.61
CA ALA A 17 -2.59 1.97 25.23
C ALA A 17 -2.46 0.66 24.43
N GLU A 18 -3.44 0.31 23.61
CA GLU A 18 -3.14 -0.54 22.46
C GLU A 18 -2.14 0.28 21.64
N SER A 19 -0.88 -0.16 21.56
CA SER A 19 0.11 0.51 20.72
C SER A 19 -0.44 0.46 19.29
N GLU A 20 -0.91 1.59 18.76
CA GLU A 20 -1.38 1.67 17.38
C GLU A 20 -0.23 1.22 16.47
N VAL A 21 -0.40 0.06 15.82
CA VAL A 21 0.59 -0.49 14.91
C VAL A 21 0.45 0.26 13.60
N GLU A 22 1.52 0.92 13.17
CA GLU A 22 1.53 1.62 11.90
C GLU A 22 1.72 0.61 10.75
N GLU A 23 0.82 0.65 9.77
CA GLU A 23 0.87 -0.22 8.58
C GLU A 23 1.56 0.52 7.44
N ILE A 24 2.67 -0.03 6.93
CA ILE A 24 3.43 0.54 5.81
C ILE A 24 3.50 -0.50 4.69
N HIS A 25 3.31 -0.05 3.45
CA HIS A 25 3.43 -0.88 2.26
C HIS A 25 4.66 -0.47 1.44
N ALA A 26 5.46 -1.45 1.02
CA ALA A 26 6.63 -1.23 0.18
C ALA A 26 6.71 -2.23 -0.97
N MET A 27 7.31 -1.78 -2.08
CA MET A 27 7.57 -2.65 -3.23
C MET A 27 8.90 -3.39 -3.04
N VAL A 28 8.99 -4.64 -3.49
CA VAL A 28 10.27 -5.34 -3.56
C VAL A 28 11.27 -4.53 -4.39
N GLY A 29 12.49 -4.37 -3.86
CA GLY A 29 13.58 -3.60 -4.46
C GLY A 29 13.52 -2.09 -4.23
N SER A 30 12.45 -1.57 -3.60
CA SER A 30 12.35 -0.15 -3.25
C SER A 30 13.03 0.16 -1.90
N ASP A 31 13.19 1.45 -1.61
CA ASP A 31 13.60 1.95 -0.29
C ASP A 31 12.36 2.45 0.47
N VAL A 32 12.30 2.21 1.77
CA VAL A 32 11.17 2.60 2.63
C VAL A 32 11.63 3.21 3.94
N GLU A 33 10.93 4.25 4.41
CA GLU A 33 11.12 4.82 5.74
C GLU A 33 10.06 4.27 6.70
N LEU A 34 10.48 3.62 7.79
CA LEU A 34 9.61 3.20 8.88
C LEU A 34 9.59 4.30 9.94
N SER A 35 8.46 5.01 10.03
CA SER A 35 8.33 6.22 10.85
C SER A 35 8.46 5.91 12.34
N CYS A 36 9.35 6.61 13.04
CA CYS A 36 9.44 6.62 14.50
C CYS A 36 9.79 8.02 14.99
N VAL A 37 8.77 8.85 15.22
CA VAL A 37 8.92 10.27 15.52
C VAL A 37 8.40 10.57 16.92
N TYR A 38 9.20 11.29 17.71
CA TYR A 38 8.79 11.75 19.04
C TYR A 38 7.76 12.88 18.92
N PRO A 39 6.58 12.74 19.56
CA PRO A 39 5.43 13.62 19.31
C PRO A 39 5.63 15.08 19.76
N HIS A 40 6.52 15.33 20.73
CA HIS A 40 6.67 16.64 21.35
C HIS A 40 7.83 17.49 20.81
N GLY A 41 8.38 17.15 19.64
CA GLY A 41 9.33 18.00 18.89
C GLY A 41 10.40 18.64 19.77
N SER A 42 11.37 17.85 20.23
CA SER A 42 12.44 18.31 21.12
C SER A 42 13.80 18.20 20.45
N ASN A 43 14.73 19.06 20.88
CA ASN A 43 16.14 18.89 20.57
C ASN A 43 16.72 17.81 21.47
N PHE A 44 17.27 16.76 20.88
CA PHE A 44 17.92 15.66 21.58
C PHE A 44 19.44 15.78 21.47
N ASN A 45 20.13 15.46 22.57
CA ASN A 45 21.57 15.27 22.55
C ASN A 45 21.87 13.81 22.17
N LEU A 46 22.65 13.60 21.11
CA LEU A 46 23.06 12.27 20.64
C LEU A 46 23.86 11.48 21.69
N SER A 47 24.55 12.14 22.62
CA SER A 47 25.28 11.44 23.68
C SER A 47 24.38 10.90 24.80
N ASP A 48 23.11 11.29 24.81
CA ASP A 48 22.10 10.95 25.82
C ASP A 48 21.11 9.88 25.31
N LEU A 49 21.28 9.43 24.06
CA LEU A 49 20.31 8.60 23.34
C LEU A 49 20.79 7.18 23.11
N TYR A 50 19.88 6.24 23.33
CA TYR A 50 20.00 4.85 22.91
C TYR A 50 18.79 4.52 22.02
N VAL A 51 19.04 4.10 20.78
CA VAL A 51 17.97 3.80 19.82
C VAL A 51 18.13 2.38 19.31
N TYR A 52 17.05 1.62 19.31
CA TYR A 52 17.00 0.26 18.82
C TYR A 52 15.83 0.07 17.86
N TRP A 53 16.11 -0.55 16.73
CA TRP A 53 15.11 -1.17 15.87
C TRP A 53 15.29 -2.69 15.95
N GLN A 54 14.22 -3.39 16.31
CA GLN A 54 14.25 -4.84 16.53
C GLN A 54 12.97 -5.53 16.05
N ILE A 55 13.07 -6.82 15.78
CA ILE A 55 11.93 -7.69 15.50
C ILE A 55 11.67 -8.50 16.77
N GLU A 56 10.56 -8.22 17.45
CA GLU A 56 10.26 -8.81 18.75
C GLU A 56 9.74 -10.25 18.67
N ASN A 57 9.13 -10.63 17.55
CA ASN A 57 8.52 -11.95 17.35
C ASN A 57 9.54 -13.07 17.07
N HIS A 58 10.83 -12.74 16.95
CA HIS A 58 11.91 -13.72 16.81
C HIS A 58 12.50 -14.08 18.18
N HIS A 59 12.89 -15.35 18.36
CA HIS A 59 13.58 -15.83 19.55
C HIS A 59 14.90 -16.53 19.16
N PRO A 60 16.07 -15.90 19.40
CA PRO A 60 16.28 -14.60 20.07
C PRO A 60 15.79 -13.41 19.22
N LYS A 61 15.57 -12.27 19.89
CA LYS A 61 15.17 -11.02 19.22
C LYS A 61 16.21 -10.64 18.17
N THR A 62 15.75 -10.26 16.98
CA THR A 62 16.63 -9.84 15.88
C THR A 62 16.84 -8.34 15.95
N VAL A 63 18.09 -7.89 16.07
CA VAL A 63 18.44 -6.46 16.03
C VAL A 63 18.62 -6.06 14.56
N VAL A 64 17.79 -5.12 14.11
CA VAL A 64 17.79 -4.61 12.73
C VAL A 64 18.86 -3.54 12.58
N THR A 65 18.83 -2.54 13.47
CA THR A 65 19.86 -1.52 13.60
C THR A 65 19.76 -0.85 14.96
N TYR A 66 20.81 -0.16 15.36
CA TYR A 66 20.82 0.56 16.63
C TYR A 66 21.83 1.70 16.62
N TYR A 67 21.66 2.63 17.54
CA TYR A 67 22.58 3.73 17.81
C TYR A 67 22.90 3.80 19.30
N LEU A 68 24.19 3.92 19.63
CA LEU A 68 24.70 4.16 20.98
C LEU A 68 25.57 5.43 20.99
N PRO A 69 25.64 6.17 22.12
CA PRO A 69 26.38 7.43 22.27
C PRO A 69 27.86 7.42 21.81
N ASN A 70 28.50 6.24 21.80
CA ASN A 70 29.94 6.07 21.50
C ASN A 70 30.22 5.46 20.12
N GLY A 71 29.23 5.45 19.21
CA GLY A 71 29.47 5.18 17.79
C GLY A 71 29.68 3.71 17.39
N SER A 72 29.30 2.74 18.22
CA SER A 72 29.28 1.33 17.80
C SER A 72 28.05 1.05 16.93
N THR A 73 28.15 1.30 15.63
CA THR A 73 27.06 1.02 14.69
C THR A 73 27.15 -0.40 14.16
N GLY A 74 26.06 -1.18 14.27
CA GLY A 74 25.82 -2.36 13.44
C GLY A 74 26.69 -3.60 13.68
N MET A 75 27.48 -3.68 14.74
CA MET A 75 28.31 -4.87 15.02
C MET A 75 27.45 -6.09 15.43
N TYR A 76 26.35 -5.85 16.13
CA TYR A 76 25.41 -6.90 16.58
C TYR A 76 24.11 -6.94 15.76
N ALA A 77 24.03 -6.16 14.68
CA ALA A 77 22.88 -6.19 13.79
C ALA A 77 22.90 -7.47 12.96
N ASP A 78 21.71 -7.99 12.67
CA ASP A 78 21.56 -9.16 11.80
C ASP A 78 22.14 -8.87 10.40
N ASN A 79 22.85 -9.85 9.84
CA ASN A 79 23.54 -9.69 8.58
C ASN A 79 22.60 -9.35 7.42
N HIS A 80 21.32 -9.75 7.50
CA HIS A 80 20.28 -9.38 6.54
C HIS A 80 20.06 -7.87 6.45
N TYR A 81 20.18 -7.13 7.56
CA TYR A 81 19.93 -5.67 7.60
C TYR A 81 21.21 -4.84 7.47
N LYS A 82 22.37 -5.51 7.52
CA LYS A 82 23.67 -4.86 7.39
C LYS A 82 23.77 -4.10 6.07
N ASN A 83 24.27 -2.87 6.14
CA ASN A 83 24.45 -1.94 5.00
C ASN A 83 23.18 -1.48 4.28
N ARG A 84 21.98 -1.80 4.80
CA ARG A 84 20.72 -1.31 4.21
C ARG A 84 19.73 -0.73 5.22
N ALA A 85 19.93 -0.96 6.52
CA ALA A 85 19.15 -0.36 7.61
C ALA A 85 19.90 0.83 8.23
N HIS A 86 19.40 2.06 8.01
CA HIS A 86 20.09 3.29 8.38
C HIS A 86 19.25 4.21 9.28
N LEU A 87 19.94 4.86 10.22
CA LEU A 87 19.42 5.95 11.04
C LEU A 87 20.12 7.25 10.66
N SER A 88 19.39 8.37 10.71
CA SER A 88 19.94 9.70 10.42
C SER A 88 20.21 10.47 11.70
N LEU A 89 21.48 10.65 12.05
CA LEU A 89 21.89 11.37 13.27
C LEU A 89 21.28 12.79 13.34
N LYS A 90 21.28 13.51 12.21
CA LYS A 90 20.69 14.86 12.09
C LYS A 90 19.18 14.86 12.32
N HIS A 91 18.48 13.79 11.96
CA HIS A 91 17.04 13.66 12.21
C HIS A 91 16.77 13.26 13.66
N MET A 92 17.63 12.42 14.25
CA MET A 92 17.54 12.01 15.65
C MET A 92 17.69 13.19 16.62
N GLU A 93 18.59 14.12 16.32
CA GLU A 93 18.72 15.40 17.06
C GLU A 93 17.41 16.19 17.12
N LYS A 94 16.51 15.98 16.15
CA LYS A 94 15.19 16.63 16.05
C LYS A 94 14.04 15.72 16.51
N GLY A 95 14.35 14.56 17.08
CA GLY A 95 13.37 13.60 17.57
C GLY A 95 12.78 12.68 16.50
N ASN A 96 13.39 12.59 15.32
CA ASN A 96 13.02 11.62 14.29
C ASN A 96 14.03 10.46 14.29
N PHE A 97 13.57 9.30 14.77
CA PHE A 97 14.31 8.05 14.92
C PHE A 97 13.92 7.01 13.87
N SER A 98 13.32 7.46 12.76
CA SER A 98 12.83 6.60 11.69
C SER A 98 13.95 5.79 11.05
N LEU A 99 13.62 4.54 10.70
CA LEU A 99 14.53 3.64 10.01
C LEU A 99 14.37 3.81 8.50
N ASN A 100 15.45 4.11 7.79
CA ASN A 100 15.50 3.98 6.35
C ASN A 100 15.99 2.58 5.98
N LEU A 101 15.12 1.77 5.38
CA LEU A 101 15.42 0.42 4.92
C LEU A 101 15.51 0.40 3.40
N GLN A 102 16.70 0.09 2.89
CA GLN A 102 16.98 0.05 1.46
C GLN A 102 16.79 -1.34 0.87
N ASN A 103 16.48 -1.39 -0.43
CA ASN A 103 16.35 -2.63 -1.20
C ASN A 103 15.50 -3.69 -0.48
N VAL A 104 14.22 -3.36 -0.28
CA VAL A 104 13.25 -4.19 0.43
C VAL A 104 13.09 -5.56 -0.23
N THR A 105 13.03 -6.61 0.58
CA THR A 105 12.91 -8.00 0.16
C THR A 105 11.64 -8.62 0.74
N PRO A 106 11.11 -9.74 0.18
CA PRO A 106 9.98 -10.45 0.77
C PRO A 106 10.14 -10.81 2.26
N GLN A 107 11.38 -11.09 2.70
CA GLN A 107 11.72 -11.43 4.09
C GLN A 107 11.52 -10.27 5.07
N ASP A 108 11.40 -9.04 4.56
CA ASP A 108 11.16 -7.84 5.37
C ASP A 108 9.67 -7.66 5.71
N THR A 109 8.79 -8.60 5.29
CA THR A 109 7.38 -8.62 5.70
C THR A 109 7.27 -8.97 7.19
N GLN A 110 7.43 -7.96 8.04
CA GLN A 110 7.63 -8.17 9.48
C GLN A 110 7.12 -6.98 10.29
N GLU A 111 6.86 -7.24 11.57
CA GLU A 111 6.67 -6.22 12.60
C GLU A 111 8.01 -5.77 13.19
N PHE A 112 8.31 -4.50 12.99
CA PHE A 112 9.48 -3.80 13.50
C PHE A 112 9.10 -2.96 14.71
N THR A 113 9.92 -2.98 15.76
CA THR A 113 9.73 -2.18 16.96
C THR A 113 10.88 -1.20 17.12
N CYS A 114 10.55 0.09 17.12
CA CYS A 114 11.42 1.19 17.50
C CYS A 114 11.37 1.39 19.02
N GLN A 115 12.52 1.46 19.67
CA GLN A 115 12.65 1.78 21.10
C GLN A 115 13.73 2.84 21.30
N VAL A 116 13.38 3.91 22.03
CA VAL A 116 14.29 5.01 22.35
C VAL A 116 14.37 5.16 23.86
N PHE A 117 15.59 5.21 24.37
CA PHE A 117 15.89 5.40 25.79
C PHE A 117 16.80 6.59 25.98
N ARG A 118 16.74 7.18 27.18
CA ARG A 118 17.54 8.34 27.56
C ARG A 118 18.40 8.07 28.80
N GLU A 119 19.70 8.31 28.70
CA GLU A 119 20.65 8.12 29.81
C GLU A 119 20.28 8.97 31.02
N SER A 120 19.97 10.26 30.80
CA SER A 120 19.63 11.23 31.84
C SER A 120 18.41 10.86 32.68
N THR A 121 17.63 9.86 32.23
CA THR A 121 16.45 9.34 32.92
C THR A 121 16.68 7.92 33.43
N GLU A 122 17.92 7.57 33.77
CA GLU A 122 18.31 6.23 34.23
C GLU A 122 17.97 5.15 33.19
N LEU A 123 18.28 5.42 31.92
CA LEU A 123 17.87 4.59 30.77
C LEU A 123 16.34 4.40 30.66
N GLY A 124 15.57 5.41 31.09
CA GLY A 124 14.13 5.46 30.91
C GLY A 124 13.73 5.39 29.43
N LYS A 125 12.76 4.53 29.12
CA LYS A 125 12.19 4.40 27.77
C LYS A 125 11.27 5.59 27.49
N ILE A 126 11.58 6.37 26.47
CA ILE A 126 10.85 7.60 26.13
C ILE A 126 9.96 7.46 24.89
N LEU A 127 10.22 6.46 24.04
CA LEU A 127 9.43 6.18 22.84
C LEU A 127 9.44 4.67 22.56
N THR A 128 8.26 4.13 22.27
CA THR A 128 8.08 2.81 21.67
C THR A 128 7.10 2.97 20.52
N LYS A 129 7.45 2.47 19.34
CA LYS A 129 6.53 2.45 18.19
C LYS A 129 6.69 1.15 17.43
N MET A 130 5.57 0.52 17.10
CA MET A 130 5.52 -0.69 16.29
C MET A 130 5.07 -0.33 14.87
N VAL A 131 5.78 -0.87 13.89
CA VAL A 131 5.51 -0.67 12.47
C VAL A 131 5.45 -2.04 11.81
N ARG A 132 4.33 -2.35 11.15
CA ARG A 132 4.16 -3.56 10.36
C ARG A 132 4.40 -3.23 8.89
N LEU A 133 5.42 -3.85 8.31
CA LEU A 133 5.78 -3.67 6.91
C LEU A 133 5.14 -4.77 6.06
N HIS A 134 4.31 -4.38 5.10
CA HIS A 134 3.78 -5.24 4.06
C HIS A 134 4.60 -5.07 2.79
N VAL A 135 5.20 -6.15 2.31
CA VAL A 135 5.98 -6.14 1.07
C VAL A 135 5.14 -6.72 -0.06
N ALA A 136 5.23 -6.11 -1.25
CA ALA A 136 4.57 -6.62 -2.44
C ALA A 136 5.41 -6.47 -3.71
N ALA A 137 5.13 -7.30 -4.70
CA ALA A 137 5.67 -7.22 -6.04
C ALA A 137 4.56 -7.47 -7.07
N ASN A 138 4.59 -6.70 -8.15
CA ASN A 138 3.66 -6.88 -9.26
C ASN A 138 3.95 -8.21 -9.97
N PHE A 139 2.89 -8.97 -10.20
CA PHE A 139 2.94 -10.12 -11.10
C PHE A 139 3.16 -9.64 -12.54
N SER A 140 3.78 -10.48 -13.38
CA SER A 140 3.79 -10.23 -14.82
C SER A 140 2.38 -10.36 -15.39
N THR A 141 2.05 -9.63 -16.45
CA THR A 141 0.78 -9.82 -17.17
C THR A 141 0.62 -11.30 -17.52
N PRO A 142 -0.51 -11.95 -17.18
CA PRO A 142 -0.66 -13.38 -17.42
C PRO A 142 -0.61 -13.71 -18.90
N VAL A 143 0.00 -14.85 -19.23
CA VAL A 143 0.10 -15.35 -20.61
C VAL A 143 -0.70 -16.65 -20.68
N ILE A 144 -1.64 -16.73 -21.62
CA ILE A 144 -2.45 -17.91 -21.84
C ILE A 144 -1.97 -18.63 -23.10
N SER A 145 -1.66 -19.92 -22.97
CA SER A 145 -1.41 -20.84 -24.09
C SER A 145 -2.50 -21.90 -24.14
N THR A 146 -2.95 -22.21 -25.35
CA THR A 146 -4.02 -23.19 -25.60
C THR A 146 -3.43 -24.46 -26.19
N SER A 147 -3.88 -25.62 -25.72
CA SER A 147 -3.48 -26.94 -26.23
C SER A 147 -4.67 -27.90 -26.25
N GLY A 148 -4.72 -28.79 -27.23
CA GLY A 148 -5.78 -29.78 -27.40
C GLY A 148 -6.15 -29.95 -28.87
N ASN A 149 -6.40 -31.18 -29.30
CA ASN A 149 -6.78 -31.48 -30.68
C ASN A 149 -8.28 -31.80 -30.75
N PRO A 150 -9.04 -31.20 -31.68
CA PRO A 150 -10.47 -31.47 -31.87
C PRO A 150 -10.80 -32.92 -32.25
N THR A 151 -9.82 -33.69 -32.70
CA THR A 151 -9.98 -35.02 -33.31
C THR A 151 -10.00 -36.18 -32.32
N GLU A 152 -9.51 -35.98 -31.10
CA GLU A 152 -9.68 -36.94 -30.01
C GLU A 152 -10.69 -36.32 -29.05
N GLY A 153 -11.59 -37.10 -28.41
CA GLY A 153 -12.54 -36.59 -27.40
C GLY A 153 -11.89 -35.98 -26.14
N GLN A 154 -10.65 -35.52 -26.23
CA GLN A 154 -9.89 -34.74 -25.27
C GLN A 154 -10.36 -33.28 -25.29
N GLY A 155 -10.65 -32.76 -24.10
CA GLY A 155 -11.04 -31.36 -23.91
C GLY A 155 -9.95 -30.37 -24.29
N LEU A 156 -10.35 -29.11 -24.46
CA LEU A 156 -9.45 -27.97 -24.64
C LEU A 156 -8.77 -27.66 -23.29
N THR A 157 -7.45 -27.54 -23.30
CA THR A 157 -6.65 -27.19 -22.12
C THR A 157 -6.02 -25.82 -22.29
N PHE A 158 -6.38 -24.89 -21.41
CA PHE A 158 -5.73 -23.59 -21.29
C PHE A 158 -4.70 -23.64 -20.18
N THR A 159 -3.52 -23.09 -20.43
CA THR A 159 -2.48 -22.91 -19.42
C THR A 159 -2.20 -21.43 -19.28
N CYS A 160 -2.35 -20.90 -18.07
CA CYS A 160 -2.05 -19.52 -17.71
C CYS A 160 -0.78 -19.46 -16.89
N MET A 161 0.14 -18.57 -17.26
CA MET A 161 1.39 -18.37 -16.54
C MET A 161 1.58 -16.90 -16.17
N SER A 162 2.04 -16.64 -14.95
CA SER A 162 2.46 -15.32 -14.49
C SER A 162 3.61 -15.48 -13.48
N THR A 163 4.51 -14.51 -13.41
CA THR A 163 5.79 -14.65 -12.70
C THR A 163 6.14 -13.43 -11.86
N ASN A 164 7.08 -13.61 -10.93
CA ASN A 164 7.76 -12.58 -10.13
C ASN A 164 6.85 -11.70 -9.27
N GLY A 165 5.72 -12.22 -8.78
CA GLY A 165 4.84 -11.46 -7.89
C GLY A 165 4.99 -11.84 -6.41
N TYR A 166 4.53 -10.97 -5.51
CA TYR A 166 4.51 -11.23 -4.07
C TYR A 166 3.41 -10.37 -3.42
N PRO A 167 2.68 -10.86 -2.40
CA PRO A 167 2.74 -12.21 -1.79
C PRO A 167 2.05 -13.27 -2.66
N LYS A 168 1.74 -14.45 -2.08
CA LYS A 168 1.01 -15.53 -2.75
C LYS A 168 -0.32 -14.98 -3.32
N PRO A 169 -0.60 -15.16 -4.63
CA PRO A 169 -1.77 -14.56 -5.26
C PRO A 169 -3.02 -15.45 -5.13
N ASN A 170 -4.18 -14.86 -5.39
CA ASN A 170 -5.38 -15.61 -5.72
C ASN A 170 -5.44 -15.82 -7.25
N LEU A 171 -5.82 -17.02 -7.67
CA LEU A 171 -5.92 -17.41 -9.07
C LEU A 171 -7.33 -17.87 -9.36
N TYR A 172 -7.92 -17.34 -10.44
CA TYR A 172 -9.26 -17.75 -10.87
C TYR A 172 -9.43 -17.54 -12.37
N TRP A 173 -10.30 -18.35 -12.96
CA TRP A 173 -10.71 -18.24 -14.35
C TRP A 173 -12.13 -17.68 -14.43
N ILE A 174 -12.34 -16.78 -15.41
CA ILE A 174 -13.62 -16.16 -15.70
C ILE A 174 -14.08 -16.65 -17.07
N ASN A 175 -15.32 -17.13 -17.15
CA ASN A 175 -16.01 -17.34 -18.42
C ASN A 175 -16.44 -15.97 -18.94
N ARG A 176 -15.92 -15.56 -20.09
CA ARG A 176 -16.23 -14.22 -20.65
C ARG A 176 -17.62 -14.12 -21.25
N THR A 177 -18.30 -15.23 -21.48
CA THR A 177 -19.63 -15.27 -22.06
C THR A 177 -20.68 -14.73 -21.10
N ASP A 178 -20.57 -15.07 -19.82
CA ASP A 178 -21.50 -14.70 -18.75
C ASP A 178 -20.83 -13.99 -17.56
N ASN A 179 -19.51 -13.76 -17.65
CA ASN A 179 -18.68 -13.16 -16.61
C ASN A 179 -18.71 -13.93 -15.27
N SER A 180 -18.98 -15.23 -15.31
CA SER A 180 -18.99 -16.11 -14.13
C SER A 180 -17.61 -16.67 -13.81
N LEU A 181 -17.39 -16.99 -12.52
CA LEU A 181 -16.23 -17.76 -12.09
C LEU A 181 -16.38 -19.21 -12.54
N ILE A 182 -15.32 -19.76 -13.13
CA ILE A 182 -15.27 -21.17 -13.51
C ILE A 182 -14.97 -22.01 -12.26
N ASP A 183 -15.62 -23.18 -12.16
CA ASP A 183 -15.46 -24.11 -11.04
C ASP A 183 -13.98 -24.43 -10.77
N GLU A 184 -13.56 -24.34 -9.50
CA GLU A 184 -12.21 -24.68 -9.05
C GLU A 184 -11.85 -26.15 -9.32
N ALA A 185 -12.84 -27.05 -9.37
CA ALA A 185 -12.63 -28.47 -9.67
C ALA A 185 -12.10 -28.73 -11.09
N LEU A 186 -12.28 -27.78 -12.02
CA LEU A 186 -11.76 -27.85 -13.40
C LEU A 186 -10.36 -27.25 -13.54
N GLN A 187 -9.86 -26.63 -12.46
CA GLN A 187 -8.60 -25.92 -12.43
C GLN A 187 -7.54 -26.76 -11.72
N ASN A 188 -6.30 -26.68 -12.19
CA ASN A 188 -5.13 -27.19 -11.49
C ASN A 188 -4.13 -26.06 -11.34
N ASN A 189 -4.05 -25.52 -10.13
CA ASN A 189 -3.31 -24.32 -9.78
C ASN A 189 -2.02 -24.71 -9.06
N THR A 190 -0.89 -24.37 -9.64
CA THR A 190 0.44 -24.54 -9.05
C THR A 190 1.03 -23.17 -8.77
N VAL A 191 1.40 -22.93 -7.51
CA VAL A 191 2.07 -21.71 -7.07
C VAL A 191 3.36 -22.11 -6.37
N TYR A 192 4.49 -21.58 -6.84
CA TYR A 192 5.81 -21.94 -6.31
C TYR A 192 6.68 -20.71 -6.13
N LEU A 193 7.61 -20.80 -5.19
CA LEU A 193 8.62 -19.76 -4.95
C LEU A 193 9.80 -19.99 -5.89
N ASN A 194 10.22 -18.93 -6.57
CA ASN A 194 11.42 -18.95 -7.39
C ASN A 194 12.68 -18.61 -6.57
N GLU A 195 13.85 -18.68 -7.22
CA GLU A 195 15.15 -18.43 -6.58
C GLU A 195 15.29 -17.02 -5.97
N ARG A 196 14.44 -16.07 -6.39
CA ARG A 196 14.41 -14.69 -5.86
C ARG A 196 13.48 -14.53 -4.65
N GLY A 197 12.82 -15.60 -4.22
CA GLY A 197 11.81 -15.55 -3.16
C GLY A 197 10.48 -14.91 -3.60
N LEU A 198 10.23 -14.84 -4.91
CA LEU A 198 8.97 -14.35 -5.48
C LEU A 198 8.11 -15.53 -5.95
N TYR A 199 6.81 -15.32 -6.09
CA TYR A 199 5.88 -16.34 -6.55
C TYR A 199 5.75 -16.33 -8.08
N ASP A 200 5.87 -17.53 -8.64
CA ASP A 200 5.48 -17.84 -10.00
C ASP A 200 4.26 -18.77 -9.96
N VAL A 201 3.37 -18.59 -10.93
CA VAL A 201 2.09 -19.28 -10.99
C VAL A 201 1.86 -19.93 -12.33
N VAL A 202 1.32 -21.14 -12.29
CA VAL A 202 0.84 -21.88 -13.45
C VAL A 202 -0.54 -22.42 -13.10
N SER A 203 -1.54 -22.05 -13.88
CA SER A 203 -2.90 -22.56 -13.74
C SER A 203 -3.34 -23.24 -15.02
N THR A 204 -3.77 -24.50 -14.95
CA THR A 204 -4.33 -25.21 -16.11
C THR A 204 -5.83 -25.40 -15.94
N LEU A 205 -6.61 -25.01 -16.95
CA LEU A 205 -8.04 -25.19 -17.02
C LEU A 205 -8.39 -26.16 -18.15
N ARG A 206 -9.17 -27.21 -17.85
CA ARG A 206 -9.65 -28.18 -18.84
C ARG A 206 -11.15 -28.03 -19.05
N ILE A 207 -11.57 -27.72 -20.28
CA ILE A 207 -12.98 -27.62 -20.65
C ILE A 207 -13.31 -28.49 -21.87
N PRO A 208 -14.55 -28.96 -22.04
CA PRO A 208 -14.95 -29.70 -23.24
C PRO A 208 -14.82 -28.84 -24.52
N TRP A 209 -14.36 -29.42 -25.64
CA TRP A 209 -14.13 -28.68 -26.90
C TRP A 209 -15.39 -28.02 -27.49
N LEU A 210 -16.56 -28.64 -27.30
CA LEU A 210 -17.82 -28.19 -27.90
C LEU A 210 -18.28 -26.81 -27.41
N THR A 211 -17.69 -26.32 -26.31
CA THR A 211 -17.98 -25.00 -25.78
C THR A 211 -16.97 -24.03 -26.41
N HIS A 212 -17.40 -23.22 -27.40
CA HIS A 212 -16.60 -22.11 -27.91
C HIS A 212 -16.48 -21.02 -26.84
N VAL A 213 -15.66 -21.25 -25.82
CA VAL A 213 -15.57 -20.39 -24.63
C VAL A 213 -14.33 -19.53 -24.71
N ASN A 214 -14.57 -18.22 -24.70
CA ASN A 214 -13.53 -17.27 -24.37
C ASN A 214 -13.35 -17.27 -22.85
N VAL A 215 -12.17 -17.66 -22.40
CA VAL A 215 -11.82 -17.68 -20.98
C VAL A 215 -10.86 -16.54 -20.66
N SER A 216 -10.88 -16.10 -19.41
CA SER A 216 -9.90 -15.14 -18.91
C SER A 216 -9.26 -15.64 -17.64
N CYS A 217 -7.94 -15.62 -17.60
CA CYS A 217 -7.17 -15.94 -16.40
C CYS A 217 -6.93 -14.65 -15.62
N CYS A 218 -7.22 -14.67 -14.32
CA CYS A 218 -6.99 -13.55 -13.42
C CYS A 218 -6.02 -13.93 -12.31
N VAL A 219 -5.03 -13.06 -12.10
CA VAL A 219 -4.05 -13.14 -11.01
C VAL A 219 -4.25 -11.93 -10.12
N GLU A 220 -4.71 -12.15 -8.89
CA GLU A 220 -4.99 -11.10 -7.92
C GLU A 220 -3.88 -10.98 -6.89
N ASN A 221 -3.37 -9.77 -6.73
CA ASN A 221 -2.51 -9.37 -5.62
C ASN A 221 -3.34 -8.58 -4.61
N VAL A 222 -3.67 -9.23 -3.50
CA VAL A 222 -4.53 -8.67 -2.43
C VAL A 222 -3.88 -7.45 -1.76
N VAL A 223 -2.57 -7.48 -1.53
CA VAL A 223 -1.83 -6.40 -0.84
C VAL A 223 -1.77 -5.13 -1.71
N LEU A 224 -1.72 -5.29 -3.02
CA LEU A 224 -1.72 -4.16 -3.97
C LEU A 224 -3.11 -3.76 -4.45
N HIS A 225 -4.15 -4.49 -4.04
CA HIS A 225 -5.51 -4.34 -4.57
C HIS A 225 -5.54 -4.34 -6.11
N GLN A 226 -4.77 -5.23 -6.72
CA GLN A 226 -4.58 -5.31 -8.17
C GLN A 226 -4.99 -6.67 -8.72
N ASN A 227 -5.73 -6.67 -9.82
CA ASN A 227 -6.02 -7.86 -10.62
C ASN A 227 -5.40 -7.72 -12.02
N LEU A 228 -4.61 -8.71 -12.43
CA LEU A 228 -4.08 -8.80 -13.78
C LEU A 228 -4.84 -9.88 -14.53
N THR A 229 -5.39 -9.53 -15.68
CA THR A 229 -6.23 -10.43 -16.48
C THR A 229 -5.67 -10.59 -17.89
N SER A 230 -5.72 -11.82 -18.39
CA SER A 230 -5.40 -12.14 -19.79
C SER A 230 -6.52 -12.96 -20.40
N ILE A 231 -6.68 -12.87 -21.72
CA ILE A 231 -7.80 -13.47 -22.47
C ILE A 231 -7.25 -14.53 -23.41
N SER A 232 -7.89 -15.70 -23.48
CA SER A 232 -7.56 -16.72 -24.47
C SER A 232 -7.78 -16.20 -25.89
N GLN A 233 -6.76 -16.19 -26.74
CA GLN A 233 -6.92 -15.86 -28.16
C GLN A 233 -7.64 -17.02 -28.87
N ALA A 234 -8.71 -16.72 -29.60
CA ALA A 234 -9.24 -17.63 -30.61
C ALA A 234 -8.27 -17.60 -31.80
N GLU A 235 -7.80 -18.75 -32.28
CA GLU A 235 -7.07 -18.83 -33.54
C GLU A 235 -7.96 -18.29 -34.66
N ASN A 236 -7.64 -17.09 -35.17
CA ASN A 236 -8.12 -16.62 -36.46
C ASN A 236 -6.94 -16.65 -37.43
N SER A 237 -6.67 -17.81 -38.02
CA SER A 237 -5.96 -17.85 -39.29
C SER A 237 -6.88 -17.32 -40.39
N THR A 238 -6.72 -16.05 -40.73
CA THR A 238 -6.87 -15.56 -42.11
C THR A 238 -6.27 -14.16 -42.17
N GLY A 239 -5.15 -14.05 -42.88
CA GLY A 239 -4.63 -12.76 -43.29
C GLY A 239 -5.67 -12.08 -44.18
N ASN A 240 -5.90 -10.80 -43.91
CA ASN A 240 -6.38 -9.90 -44.93
C ASN A 240 -5.77 -8.52 -44.70
N ILE A 241 -4.88 -8.16 -45.61
CA ILE A 241 -4.41 -6.80 -45.85
C ILE A 241 -5.56 -6.06 -46.51
N ASP A 242 -6.03 -4.97 -45.89
CA ASP A 242 -6.67 -3.79 -46.48
C ASP A 242 -7.40 -3.03 -45.35
N ARG A 243 -7.50 -1.71 -45.28
CA ARG A 243 -7.07 -0.60 -46.13
C ARG A 243 -7.26 0.64 -45.26
N SER A 244 -6.37 1.61 -45.40
CA SER A 244 -6.40 2.89 -44.69
C SER A 244 -7.80 3.48 -44.66
N THR A 245 -8.31 3.76 -43.46
CA THR A 245 -9.42 4.69 -43.29
C THR A 245 -9.03 5.67 -42.19
N GLU A 246 -8.75 6.88 -42.63
CA GLU A 246 -8.64 8.11 -41.85
C GLU A 246 -9.79 8.20 -40.83
N ASN A 247 -9.47 8.49 -39.57
CA ASN A 247 -10.49 8.88 -38.59
C ASN A 247 -10.35 10.38 -38.26
N PRO A 248 -11.44 11.15 -38.24
CA PRO A 248 -11.41 12.59 -38.08
C PRO A 248 -11.21 12.99 -36.63
N SER A 249 -10.35 13.98 -36.43
CA SER A 249 -10.18 14.73 -35.18
C SER A 249 -11.50 15.35 -34.71
N LYS A 250 -12.01 14.93 -33.55
CA LYS A 250 -12.99 15.68 -32.75
C LYS A 250 -12.85 15.34 -31.27
N ASN A 251 -12.30 16.27 -30.48
CA ASN A 251 -12.97 16.85 -29.29
C ASN A 251 -12.04 17.77 -28.47
N ASP A 252 -11.54 18.86 -29.07
CA ASP A 252 -10.94 19.98 -28.30
C ASP A 252 -11.98 21.01 -27.84
N ASN A 253 -13.20 21.00 -28.38
CA ASN A 253 -14.26 21.92 -27.97
C ASN A 253 -14.93 21.56 -26.63
N GLN A 254 -14.87 20.29 -26.18
CA GLN A 254 -15.59 19.87 -24.97
C GLN A 254 -14.83 20.21 -23.66
N ARG A 255 -13.49 20.26 -23.70
CA ARG A 255 -12.68 20.73 -22.55
C ARG A 255 -12.82 22.23 -22.32
N SER A 256 -12.95 23.03 -23.37
CA SER A 256 -13.09 24.49 -23.26
C SER A 256 -14.38 24.91 -22.56
N TYR A 257 -15.52 24.27 -22.84
CA TYR A 257 -16.78 24.59 -22.15
C TYR A 257 -16.75 24.22 -20.67
N ALA A 258 -16.11 23.10 -20.31
CA ALA A 258 -16.00 22.67 -18.91
C ALA A 258 -15.21 23.69 -18.07
N VAL A 259 -14.08 24.19 -18.59
CA VAL A 259 -13.24 25.19 -17.90
C VAL A 259 -14.00 26.52 -17.72
N VAL A 260 -14.72 26.97 -18.75
CA VAL A 260 -15.49 28.22 -18.69
C VAL A 260 -16.64 28.11 -17.67
N PHE A 261 -17.34 26.98 -17.63
CA PHE A 261 -18.40 26.74 -16.63
C PHE A 261 -17.86 26.71 -15.20
N SER A 262 -16.69 26.08 -14.97
CA SER A 262 -16.05 26.09 -13.65
C SER A 262 -15.67 27.50 -13.20
N ILE A 263 -15.14 28.34 -14.10
CA ILE A 263 -14.77 29.72 -13.77
C ILE A 263 -16.03 30.55 -13.45
N LEU A 264 -17.08 30.44 -14.25
CA LEU A 264 -18.35 31.13 -14.01
C LEU A 264 -18.97 30.74 -12.66
N ALA A 265 -18.94 29.46 -12.30
CA ALA A 265 -19.44 28.98 -11.01
C ALA A 265 -18.67 29.60 -9.83
N VAL A 266 -17.34 29.66 -9.91
CA VAL A 266 -16.51 30.28 -8.86
C VAL A 266 -16.81 31.78 -8.72
N VAL A 267 -16.97 32.49 -9.83
CA VAL A 267 -17.31 33.93 -9.80
C VAL A 267 -18.67 34.16 -9.14
N LEU A 268 -19.68 33.34 -9.43
CA LEU A 268 -21.01 33.46 -8.82
C LEU A 268 -20.97 33.22 -7.30
N VAL A 269 -20.17 32.26 -6.84
CA VAL A 269 -19.97 32.00 -5.41
C VAL A 269 -19.32 33.20 -4.71
N VAL A 270 -18.27 33.78 -5.30
CA VAL A 270 -17.61 34.97 -4.75
C VAL A 270 -18.56 36.16 -4.68
N LEU A 271 -19.38 36.38 -5.71
CA LEU A 271 -20.39 37.44 -5.72
C LEU A 271 -21.46 37.22 -4.65
N ALA A 272 -21.91 35.98 -4.43
CA ALA A 272 -22.86 35.64 -3.38
C ALA A 272 -22.28 35.89 -1.98
N PHE A 273 -21.00 35.53 -1.75
CA PHE A 273 -20.32 35.82 -0.49
C PHE A 273 -20.13 37.32 -0.27
N ALA A 274 -19.73 38.06 -1.30
CA ALA A 274 -19.57 39.51 -1.23
C ALA A 274 -20.92 40.21 -0.97
N TRP A 275 -22.00 39.73 -1.58
CA TRP A 275 -23.34 40.26 -1.34
C TRP A 275 -23.82 39.93 0.07
N GLY A 276 -23.60 38.71 0.56
CA GLY A 276 -23.88 38.34 1.95
C GLY A 276 -23.10 39.18 2.97
N TYR A 277 -21.85 39.51 2.66
CA TYR A 277 -21.04 40.42 3.49
C TYR A 277 -21.58 41.85 3.48
N ARG A 278 -21.94 42.39 2.30
CA ARG A 278 -22.56 43.72 2.18
C ARG A 278 -23.91 43.79 2.90
N SER A 279 -24.74 42.76 2.78
CA SER A 279 -26.05 42.68 3.46
C SER A 279 -25.88 42.65 4.98
N ARG A 280 -24.89 41.93 5.51
CA ARG A 280 -24.57 41.92 6.95
C ARG A 280 -24.00 43.26 7.43
N CYS A 281 -23.18 43.95 6.63
CA CYS A 281 -22.70 45.30 6.96
C CYS A 281 -23.82 46.36 6.92
N LEU A 282 -24.80 46.23 6.01
CA LEU A 282 -25.98 47.10 5.96
C LEU A 282 -26.93 46.86 7.13
N HIS A 283 -27.11 45.60 7.55
CA HIS A 283 -27.93 45.27 8.72
C HIS A 283 -27.32 45.81 10.02
N ARG A 284 -25.99 45.73 10.17
CA ARG A 284 -25.27 46.25 11.35
C ARG A 284 -25.28 47.78 11.47
N ARG A 285 -25.70 48.50 10.42
CA ARG A 285 -25.87 49.97 10.44
C ARG A 285 -27.30 50.40 10.83
N TYR A 286 -28.26 49.46 10.90
CA TYR A 286 -29.65 49.72 11.29
C TYR A 286 -29.93 49.47 12.79
N GLU A 287 -29.11 48.67 13.47
CA GLU A 287 -29.21 48.45 14.94
C GLU A 287 -28.41 49.49 15.77
N GLY A 288 -27.70 50.42 15.14
CA GLY A 288 -26.86 51.42 15.82
C GLY A 288 -27.50 52.80 16.03
N SER A 289 -28.80 52.98 15.77
CA SER A 289 -29.45 54.30 15.80
C SER A 289 -30.75 54.37 16.63
N HIS A 290 -30.86 53.57 17.70
CA HIS A 290 -31.95 53.70 18.68
C HIS A 290 -31.41 53.48 20.11
N GLU A 291 -30.57 54.39 20.60
CA GLU A 291 -30.32 54.58 22.04
C GLU A 291 -29.72 55.97 22.30
N THR A 292 -30.53 57.01 22.17
CA THR A 292 -30.29 58.34 22.78
C THR A 292 -31.62 59.06 22.97
N HIS A 293 -32.28 58.87 24.13
CA HIS A 293 -32.73 59.92 25.05
C HIS A 293 -33.50 59.33 26.24
#